data_AF-A0A0A9ZIW5-F1
#
_entry.id   AF-A0A0A9ZIW5-F1
#
_cell.length_a   1.000
_cell.length_b   1.000
_cell.length_c   1.000
_cell.angle_alpha   90.00
_cell.angle_beta   90.00
_cell.angle_gamma   90.00
#
_symmetry.space_group_name_H-M   'P 1'
#
loop_
_entity.id
_entity.type
_entity.pdbx_description
1 polymer ?
#
loop_
_entity_poly.entity_id
_entity_poly.type
_entity_poly.pdbx_seq_one_letter_code
_entity_poly.pdbx_strand_id
1 'polypeptide(L)'
;MDSKTPVTILQELLLKKKINPTYNLILNGGGTHEPIFKYEVAAADQTAIGTGKSKKEAKHNAANELLRIMKATDSAIHSLSDDVTSPYEGVLKENAVGELQDFCCTHRLRFPEYKLTRDEGLPHAKVFSWSCTISSFTTEATARTKKNAKQMAAQEMLLRLKDCLSDIIETEEALQTRSSPSKDVEMNEAVDLAIQKISDHIKTVNASEKLGVNISDVCFSMKDENLPDLPFLDSLKDRESSWFDTRDEDDIKDIFSKIAEEIPCDYKLNTVDSSDVSKVAVVLIVNSSPSWTFIAVGSSLHDAVKNVFTEAVKFMVKMRL
;
A
#
# COMPACT_ATOMS: atom_id res chain seq x y z
N MET A 1 -7.34 -7.52 -35.95
CA MET A 1 -6.36 -8.54 -36.38
C MET A 1 -6.21 -9.55 -35.26
N ASP A 2 -6.52 -10.81 -35.53
CA ASP A 2 -6.37 -11.90 -34.56
C ASP A 2 -4.88 -12.19 -34.35
N SER A 3 -4.29 -11.56 -33.33
CA SER A 3 -2.89 -11.77 -32.96
C SER A 3 -2.76 -13.14 -32.31
N LYS A 4 -2.37 -14.12 -33.13
CA LYS A 4 -2.10 -15.49 -32.66
C LYS A 4 -0.91 -15.48 -31.71
N THR A 5 -1.01 -16.26 -30.64
CA THR A 5 0.10 -16.38 -29.68
C THR A 5 1.27 -17.16 -30.30
N PRO A 6 2.54 -16.84 -30.01
CA PRO A 6 3.68 -17.66 -30.44
C PRO A 6 3.58 -19.13 -30.05
N VAL A 7 2.86 -19.48 -28.96
CA VAL A 7 2.55 -20.88 -28.64
C VAL A 7 1.69 -21.52 -29.73
N THR A 8 0.63 -20.84 -30.17
CA THR A 8 -0.25 -21.29 -31.26
C THR A 8 0.50 -21.38 -32.59
N ILE A 9 1.32 -20.38 -32.91
CA ILE A 9 2.09 -20.34 -34.15
C ILE A 9 3.11 -21.49 -34.18
N LEU A 10 3.83 -21.71 -33.07
CA LEU A 10 4.77 -22.81 -32.94
C LEU A 10 4.07 -24.16 -33.08
N GLN A 11 2.90 -24.32 -32.47
CA GLN A 11 2.10 -25.54 -32.61
C GLN A 11 1.65 -25.77 -34.06
N GLU A 12 1.10 -24.76 -34.74
CA GLU A 12 0.69 -24.87 -36.15
C GLU A 12 1.87 -25.23 -37.07
N LEU A 13 3.05 -24.64 -36.84
CA LEU A 13 4.27 -24.90 -37.60
C LEU A 13 4.77 -26.34 -37.38
N LEU A 14 4.83 -26.79 -36.13
CA LEU A 14 5.32 -28.13 -35.79
C LEU A 14 4.34 -29.23 -36.22
N LEU A 15 3.03 -28.96 -36.18
CA LEU A 15 2.02 -29.87 -36.72
C LEU A 15 2.22 -30.13 -38.21
N LYS A 16 2.58 -29.11 -39.01
CA LYS A 16 2.94 -29.29 -40.43
C LYS A 16 4.16 -30.19 -40.62
N LYS A 17 5.13 -30.11 -39.70
CA LYS A 17 6.32 -30.99 -39.68
C LYS A 17 6.04 -32.35 -39.03
N LYS A 18 4.81 -32.63 -38.57
CA LYS A 18 4.39 -33.83 -37.82
C LYS A 18 5.15 -34.04 -36.50
N ILE A 19 5.57 -32.96 -35.85
CA ILE A 19 6.29 -32.96 -34.58
C ILE A 19 5.44 -32.25 -33.53
N ASN A 20 5.46 -32.73 -32.28
CA ASN A 20 4.73 -32.11 -31.18
C ASN A 20 5.71 -31.43 -30.21
N PRO A 21 5.53 -30.14 -29.89
CA PRO A 21 6.38 -29.47 -28.90
C PRO A 21 6.08 -29.97 -27.49
N THR A 22 7.13 -30.27 -26.73
CA THR A 22 7.05 -30.65 -25.30
C THR A 22 7.47 -29.47 -24.44
N TYR A 23 6.67 -29.12 -23.43
CA TYR A 23 6.96 -28.01 -22.52
C TYR A 23 7.23 -28.51 -21.11
N ASN A 24 8.42 -28.23 -20.59
CA ASN A 24 8.85 -28.62 -19.24
C ASN A 24 8.97 -27.37 -18.35
N LEU A 25 8.37 -27.40 -17.16
CA LEU A 25 8.52 -26.35 -16.16
C LEU A 25 9.82 -26.61 -15.39
N ILE A 26 10.87 -25.81 -15.66
CA ILE A 26 12.17 -25.94 -15.00
C ILE A 26 12.14 -25.28 -13.62
N LEU A 27 11.52 -24.10 -13.52
CA LEU A 27 11.48 -23.32 -12.28
C LEU A 27 10.06 -22.87 -11.98
N ASN A 28 9.55 -23.29 -10.82
CA ASN A 28 8.23 -22.94 -10.33
C ASN A 28 8.33 -21.85 -9.26
N GLY A 29 8.50 -20.59 -9.68
CA GLY A 29 8.29 -19.39 -8.85
C GLY A 29 9.02 -19.38 -7.50
N GLY A 30 10.26 -18.87 -7.46
CA GLY A 30 10.93 -18.55 -6.19
C GLY A 30 10.53 -17.15 -5.69
N GLY A 31 10.26 -17.01 -4.38
CA GLY A 31 9.98 -15.72 -3.72
C GLY A 31 8.52 -15.27 -3.75
N THR A 32 8.10 -14.49 -2.75
CA THR A 32 6.73 -13.95 -2.63
C THR A 32 6.52 -12.63 -3.39
N HIS A 33 7.57 -11.83 -3.56
CA HIS A 33 7.44 -10.47 -4.12
C HIS A 33 7.85 -10.34 -5.60
N GLU A 34 8.58 -11.30 -6.17
CA GLU A 34 8.96 -11.33 -7.59
C GLU A 34 9.11 -12.76 -8.13
N PRO A 35 8.00 -13.45 -8.42
CA PRO A 35 8.07 -14.85 -8.81
C PRO A 35 8.66 -14.99 -10.21
N ILE A 36 9.74 -15.76 -10.34
CA ILE A 36 10.35 -16.11 -11.63
C ILE A 36 9.93 -17.52 -12.02
N PHE A 37 9.31 -17.66 -13.19
CA PHE A 37 8.99 -18.94 -13.81
C PHE A 37 9.89 -19.18 -15.00
N LYS A 38 10.35 -20.42 -15.18
CA LYS A 38 11.19 -20.83 -16.31
C LYS A 38 10.59 -22.05 -16.98
N TYR A 39 10.32 -21.95 -18.28
CA TYR A 39 9.87 -23.05 -19.12
C TYR A 39 10.92 -23.39 -20.16
N GLU A 40 11.13 -24.68 -20.38
CA GLU A 40 11.80 -25.22 -21.55
C GLU A 40 10.75 -25.70 -22.54
N VAL A 41 11.02 -25.46 -23.82
CA VAL A 41 10.30 -26.08 -24.92
C VAL A 41 11.28 -26.89 -25.77
N ALA A 42 10.93 -28.13 -26.07
CA ALA A 42 11.69 -29.03 -26.91
C ALA A 42 10.84 -29.44 -28.11
N ALA A 43 11.39 -29.32 -29.31
CA ALA A 43 10.79 -29.87 -30.53
C ALA A 43 11.88 -30.33 -31.50
N ALA A 44 11.78 -31.59 -31.93
CA ALA A 44 12.82 -32.24 -32.75
C ALA A 44 14.20 -32.19 -32.04
N ASP A 45 15.21 -31.62 -32.71
CA ASP A 45 16.57 -31.45 -32.22
C ASP A 45 16.84 -30.06 -31.63
N GLN A 46 15.80 -29.25 -31.44
CA GLN A 46 15.93 -27.88 -30.93
C GLN A 46 15.22 -27.72 -29.58
N THR A 47 15.91 -27.05 -28.67
CA THR A 47 15.40 -26.71 -27.35
C THR A 47 15.58 -25.22 -27.11
N ALA A 48 14.58 -24.58 -26.50
CA ALA A 48 14.67 -23.20 -26.08
C ALA A 48 14.10 -23.03 -24.68
N ILE A 49 14.61 -22.02 -23.97
CA ILE A 49 14.19 -21.73 -22.61
C ILE A 49 13.67 -20.30 -22.55
N GLY A 50 12.52 -20.11 -21.89
CA GLY A 50 11.92 -18.81 -21.65
C GLY A 50 11.61 -18.58 -20.18
N THR A 51 11.75 -17.33 -19.76
CA THR A 51 11.48 -16.87 -18.39
C THR A 51 10.33 -15.87 -18.38
N GLY A 52 9.61 -15.75 -17.26
CA GLY A 52 8.53 -14.76 -17.10
C GLY A 52 8.04 -14.64 -15.66
N LYS A 53 7.22 -13.61 -15.37
CA LYS A 53 6.64 -13.39 -14.02
C LYS A 53 5.42 -14.28 -13.75
N SER A 54 4.97 -15.03 -14.75
CA SER A 54 3.90 -16.03 -14.63
C SER A 54 4.22 -17.28 -15.46
N LYS A 55 3.61 -18.42 -15.10
CA LYS A 55 3.74 -19.67 -15.88
C LYS A 55 3.35 -19.48 -17.35
N LYS A 56 2.29 -18.69 -17.61
CA LYS A 56 1.80 -18.46 -18.97
C LYS A 56 2.78 -17.62 -19.79
N GLU A 57 3.33 -16.55 -19.20
CA GLU A 57 4.35 -15.70 -19.84
C GLU A 57 5.64 -16.47 -20.11
N ALA A 58 6.14 -17.23 -19.13
CA ALA A 58 7.35 -18.04 -19.30
C ALA A 58 7.20 -19.08 -20.41
N LYS A 59 6.06 -19.78 -20.48
CA LYS A 59 5.75 -20.73 -21.57
C LYS A 59 5.71 -20.04 -22.95
N HIS A 60 5.17 -18.83 -22.99
CA HIS A 60 5.06 -18.03 -24.20
C HIS A 60 6.42 -17.57 -24.72
N ASN A 61 7.27 -17.06 -23.81
CA ASN A 61 8.62 -16.63 -24.12
C ASN A 61 9.49 -17.80 -24.59
N ALA A 62 9.31 -18.99 -23.99
CA ALA A 62 10.00 -20.21 -24.43
C ALA A 62 9.62 -20.58 -25.88
N ALA A 63 8.32 -20.53 -26.20
CA ALA A 63 7.84 -20.78 -27.55
C ALA A 63 8.35 -19.75 -28.56
N ASN A 64 8.42 -18.46 -28.17
CA ASN A 64 8.92 -17.40 -29.04
C ASN A 64 10.41 -17.58 -29.35
N GLU A 65 11.21 -17.97 -28.36
CA GLU A 65 12.64 -18.22 -28.57
C GLU A 65 12.88 -19.44 -29.48
N LEU A 66 12.09 -20.52 -29.32
CA LEU A 66 12.20 -21.66 -30.22
C LEU A 66 11.79 -21.30 -31.66
N LEU A 67 10.73 -20.51 -31.83
CA LEU A 67 10.37 -19.97 -33.15
C LEU A 67 11.52 -19.18 -33.77
N ARG A 68 12.24 -18.38 -32.98
CA ARG A 68 13.40 -17.61 -33.44
C ARG A 68 14.54 -18.52 -33.92
N ILE A 69 14.87 -19.57 -33.16
CA ILE A 69 15.91 -20.54 -33.55
C ILE A 69 15.50 -21.31 -34.81
N MET A 70 14.24 -21.73 -34.90
CA MET A 70 13.72 -22.43 -36.08
C MET A 70 13.70 -21.55 -37.33
N LYS A 71 13.31 -20.27 -37.20
CA LYS A 71 13.36 -19.27 -38.29
C LYS A 71 14.80 -19.06 -38.77
N ALA A 72 15.78 -19.04 -37.87
CA ALA A 72 17.19 -18.86 -38.22
C ALA A 72 17.82 -20.09 -38.91
N THR A 73 17.32 -21.29 -38.62
CA THR A 73 17.87 -22.56 -39.16
C THR A 73 17.27 -22.92 -40.52
N ASP A 74 16.01 -22.56 -40.77
CA ASP A 74 15.24 -23.01 -41.93
C ASP A 74 14.72 -21.81 -42.71
N SER A 75 15.47 -21.39 -43.74
CA SER A 75 15.20 -20.20 -44.55
C SER A 75 13.82 -20.21 -45.25
N ALA A 76 13.17 -21.37 -45.35
CA ALA A 76 11.81 -21.52 -45.88
C ALA A 76 10.71 -21.01 -44.91
N ILE A 77 11.03 -20.80 -43.63
CA ILE A 77 10.09 -20.37 -42.58
C ILE A 77 10.00 -18.84 -42.48
N HIS A 78 10.86 -18.09 -43.19
CA HIS A 78 10.87 -16.63 -43.23
C HIS A 78 9.55 -15.99 -43.71
N SER A 79 8.64 -16.73 -44.35
CA SER A 79 7.36 -16.22 -44.86
C SER A 79 6.22 -16.16 -43.83
N LEU A 80 6.43 -16.65 -42.60
CA LEU A 80 5.44 -16.52 -41.53
C LEU A 80 5.53 -15.13 -40.90
N SER A 81 4.46 -14.35 -41.08
CA SER A 81 4.23 -12.97 -40.59
C SER A 81 4.92 -12.70 -39.25
N ASP A 82 5.71 -11.62 -39.19
CA ASP A 82 6.38 -11.11 -37.99
C ASP A 82 5.45 -10.50 -36.93
N ASP A 83 4.13 -10.60 -37.12
CA ASP A 83 3.12 -10.05 -36.22
C ASP A 83 2.88 -10.93 -34.98
N VAL A 84 3.97 -11.42 -34.39
CA VAL A 84 4.00 -12.23 -33.17
C VAL A 84 4.06 -11.28 -31.98
N THR A 85 3.02 -10.48 -31.76
CA THR A 85 2.95 -9.63 -30.56
C THR A 85 2.57 -10.50 -29.36
N SER A 86 3.43 -10.55 -28.35
CA SER A 86 3.11 -11.25 -27.11
C SER A 86 1.91 -10.56 -26.44
N PRO A 87 0.84 -11.29 -26.02
CA PRO A 87 -0.27 -10.71 -25.27
C PRO A 87 0.14 -10.11 -23.92
N TYR A 88 1.38 -10.37 -23.48
CA TYR A 88 1.98 -9.82 -22.27
C TYR A 88 2.86 -8.59 -22.55
N GLU A 89 3.12 -8.28 -23.82
CA GLU A 89 3.84 -7.09 -24.25
C GLU A 89 2.94 -5.85 -24.05
N GLY A 90 3.44 -4.86 -23.30
CA GLY A 90 2.66 -3.68 -22.91
C GLY A 90 1.70 -3.88 -21.73
N VAL A 91 1.76 -5.02 -21.02
CA VAL A 91 1.09 -5.15 -19.72
C VAL A 91 1.95 -4.49 -18.65
N LEU A 92 1.43 -3.44 -18.01
CA LEU A 92 2.11 -2.79 -16.91
C LEU A 92 2.17 -3.72 -15.70
N LYS A 93 3.40 -4.06 -15.31
CA LYS A 93 3.67 -5.00 -14.22
C LYS A 93 3.66 -4.30 -12.85
N GLU A 94 3.74 -2.97 -12.84
CA GLU A 94 3.80 -2.14 -11.64
C GLU A 94 2.45 -1.45 -11.37
N ASN A 95 2.23 -1.05 -10.11
CA ASN A 95 0.97 -0.43 -9.69
C ASN A 95 0.94 1.06 -10.03
N ALA A 96 0.87 1.40 -11.32
CA ALA A 96 0.83 2.78 -11.79
C ALA A 96 -0.34 3.60 -11.20
N VAL A 97 -1.45 2.95 -10.86
CA VAL A 97 -2.61 3.60 -10.21
C VAL A 97 -2.26 4.06 -8.80
N GLY A 98 -1.53 3.23 -8.04
CA GLY A 98 -1.07 3.57 -6.69
C GLY A 98 0.01 4.64 -6.73
N GLU A 99 1.01 4.50 -7.61
CA GLU A 99 2.07 5.50 -7.79
C GLU A 99 1.48 6.88 -8.12
N LEU A 100 0.50 6.94 -9.02
CA LEU A 100 -0.19 8.20 -9.35
C LEU A 100 -0.96 8.76 -8.13
N GLN A 101 -1.60 7.91 -7.34
CA GLN A 101 -2.30 8.35 -6.14
C GLN A 101 -1.34 8.95 -5.12
N ASP A 102 -0.20 8.30 -4.86
CA ASP A 102 0.83 8.78 -3.95
C ASP A 102 1.46 10.09 -4.45
N PHE A 103 1.68 10.20 -5.76
CA PHE A 103 2.12 11.44 -6.40
C PHE A 103 1.12 12.58 -6.17
N CYS A 104 -0.18 12.34 -6.37
CA CYS A 104 -1.21 13.33 -6.10
C CYS A 104 -1.23 13.76 -4.62
N CYS A 105 -1.10 12.82 -3.68
CA CYS A 105 -1.02 13.12 -2.26
C CYS A 105 0.17 14.03 -1.94
N THR A 106 1.35 13.66 -2.43
CA THR A 106 2.62 14.36 -2.16
C THR A 106 2.57 15.80 -2.68
N HIS A 107 2.04 16.00 -3.89
CA HIS A 107 1.94 17.31 -4.52
C HIS A 107 0.62 18.05 -4.20
N ARG A 108 -0.16 17.56 -3.23
CA ARG A 108 -1.46 18.13 -2.80
C ARG A 108 -2.44 18.37 -3.96
N LEU A 109 -2.39 17.51 -4.96
CA LEU A 109 -3.30 17.52 -6.11
C LEU A 109 -4.62 16.84 -5.76
N ARG A 110 -5.65 17.10 -6.56
CA ARG A 110 -6.92 16.36 -6.50
C ARG A 110 -6.67 14.88 -6.81
N PHE A 111 -7.37 13.99 -6.11
CA PHE A 111 -7.31 12.56 -6.38
C PHE A 111 -7.78 12.22 -7.81
N PRO A 112 -7.15 11.21 -8.46
CA PRO A 112 -7.51 10.80 -9.81
C PRO A 112 -8.90 10.16 -9.87
N GLU A 113 -9.73 10.65 -10.79
CA GLU A 113 -11.01 10.06 -11.15
C GLU A 113 -10.86 9.16 -12.38
N TYR A 114 -11.38 7.94 -12.31
CA TYR A 114 -11.27 6.96 -13.39
C TYR A 114 -12.64 6.60 -13.94
N LYS A 115 -12.79 6.61 -15.27
CA LYS A 115 -14.03 6.24 -15.95
C LYS A 115 -13.75 5.31 -17.13
N LEU A 116 -14.59 4.28 -17.28
CA LEU A 116 -14.59 3.42 -18.45
C LEU A 116 -15.31 4.14 -19.59
N THR A 117 -14.60 4.45 -20.67
CA THR A 117 -15.12 5.19 -21.83
C THR A 117 -15.60 4.26 -22.94
N ARG A 118 -14.90 3.13 -23.18
CA ARG A 118 -15.28 2.13 -24.20
C ARG A 118 -15.09 0.69 -23.71
N ASP A 119 -15.99 -0.20 -24.11
CA ASP A 119 -15.94 -1.67 -23.94
C ASP A 119 -16.46 -2.28 -25.23
N GLU A 120 -15.56 -2.53 -26.18
CA GLU A 120 -15.92 -2.94 -27.53
C GLU A 120 -15.01 -4.05 -28.06
N GLY A 121 -15.37 -4.61 -29.21
CA GLY A 121 -14.65 -5.71 -29.84
C GLY A 121 -15.27 -7.08 -29.61
N LEU A 122 -14.75 -8.07 -30.32
CA LEU A 122 -15.22 -9.45 -30.29
C LEU A 122 -14.93 -10.09 -28.92
N PRO A 123 -15.69 -11.12 -28.48
CA PRO A 123 -15.46 -11.78 -27.20
C PRO A 123 -14.02 -12.28 -26.97
N HIS A 124 -13.31 -12.65 -28.04
CA HIS A 124 -11.91 -13.11 -28.01
C HIS A 124 -10.87 -12.00 -28.25
N ALA A 125 -11.32 -10.78 -28.57
CA ALA A 125 -10.47 -9.63 -28.92
C ALA A 125 -11.08 -8.32 -28.40
N LYS A 126 -11.54 -8.32 -27.15
CA LYS A 126 -12.10 -7.12 -26.51
C LYS A 126 -11.02 -6.06 -26.26
N VAL A 127 -11.42 -4.81 -26.43
CA VAL A 127 -10.63 -3.61 -26.14
C VAL A 127 -11.42 -2.75 -25.16
N PHE A 128 -10.73 -2.28 -24.12
CA PHE A 128 -11.27 -1.40 -23.10
C PHE A 128 -10.52 -0.09 -23.13
N SER A 129 -11.26 1.02 -23.09
CA SER A 129 -10.70 2.37 -22.97
C SER A 129 -11.05 2.93 -21.60
N TRP A 130 -10.03 3.42 -20.89
CA TRP A 130 -10.18 4.09 -19.61
C TRP A 130 -9.67 5.53 -19.71
N SER A 131 -10.44 6.47 -19.16
CA SER A 131 -9.99 7.84 -18.93
C SER A 131 -9.60 8.03 -17.47
N CYS A 132 -8.49 8.73 -17.24
CA CYS A 132 -8.05 9.24 -15.94
C CYS A 132 -8.12 10.76 -15.98
N THR A 133 -8.79 11.39 -15.00
CA THR A 133 -8.94 12.83 -14.91
C THR A 133 -8.43 13.33 -13.56
N ILE A 134 -7.56 14.34 -13.58
CA ILE A 134 -7.04 15.04 -12.40
C ILE A 134 -7.15 16.54 -12.69
N SER A 135 -8.02 17.22 -11.96
CA SER A 135 -8.28 18.66 -12.13
C SER A 135 -8.58 19.01 -13.60
N SER A 136 -7.64 19.66 -14.31
CA SER A 136 -7.74 20.05 -15.72
C SER A 136 -7.12 19.04 -16.68
N PHE A 137 -6.35 18.07 -16.19
CA PHE A 137 -5.69 17.06 -17.00
C PHE A 137 -6.60 15.85 -17.20
N THR A 138 -6.66 15.37 -18.43
CA THR A 138 -7.33 14.10 -18.75
C THR A 138 -6.45 13.30 -19.71
N THR A 139 -6.27 12.03 -19.40
CA THR A 139 -5.59 11.05 -20.26
C THR A 139 -6.54 9.90 -20.55
N GLU A 140 -6.40 9.28 -21.72
CA GLU A 140 -7.16 8.09 -22.10
C GLU A 140 -6.20 7.04 -22.62
N ALA A 141 -6.37 5.80 -22.19
CA ALA A 141 -5.58 4.68 -22.68
C ALA A 141 -6.47 3.48 -23.02
N THR A 142 -6.02 2.69 -24.00
CA THR A 142 -6.74 1.51 -24.49
C THR A 142 -5.92 0.25 -24.26
N ALA A 143 -6.56 -0.83 -23.81
CA ALA A 143 -5.90 -2.12 -23.65
C ALA A 143 -6.87 -3.31 -23.73
N ARG A 144 -6.32 -4.52 -23.82
CA ARG A 144 -7.10 -5.78 -23.90
C ARG A 144 -7.78 -6.19 -22.60
N THR A 145 -7.44 -5.57 -21.47
CA THR A 145 -8.09 -5.83 -20.17
C THR A 145 -8.43 -4.52 -19.48
N LYS A 146 -9.54 -4.50 -18.74
CA LYS A 146 -9.96 -3.32 -17.96
C LYS A 146 -8.87 -2.86 -16.99
N LYS A 147 -8.18 -3.81 -16.34
CA LYS A 147 -7.09 -3.52 -15.41
C LYS A 147 -5.91 -2.85 -16.11
N ASN A 148 -5.42 -3.41 -17.23
CA ASN A 148 -4.28 -2.84 -17.93
C ASN A 148 -4.62 -1.47 -18.53
N ALA A 149 -5.82 -1.30 -19.10
CA ALA A 149 -6.26 -0.02 -19.66
C ALA A 149 -6.29 1.08 -18.58
N LYS A 150 -6.80 0.75 -17.38
CA LYS A 150 -6.78 1.69 -16.24
C LYS A 150 -5.35 2.02 -15.78
N GLN A 151 -4.46 1.03 -15.71
CA GLN A 151 -3.05 1.25 -15.35
C GLN A 151 -2.32 2.10 -16.39
N MET A 152 -2.55 1.88 -17.68
CA MET A 152 -1.95 2.68 -18.75
C MET A 152 -2.44 4.12 -18.71
N ALA A 153 -3.74 4.34 -18.46
CA ALA A 153 -4.29 5.69 -18.31
C ALA A 153 -3.65 6.43 -17.12
N ALA A 154 -3.42 5.73 -16.00
CA ALA A 154 -2.74 6.26 -14.83
C ALA A 154 -1.27 6.58 -15.12
N GLN A 155 -0.55 5.69 -15.81
CA GLN A 155 0.86 5.92 -16.15
C GLN A 155 1.02 7.15 -17.07
N GLU A 156 0.19 7.26 -18.10
CA GLU A 156 0.21 8.42 -19.01
C GLU A 156 -0.08 9.72 -18.26
N MET A 157 -1.04 9.68 -17.32
CA MET A 157 -1.35 10.83 -16.45
C MET A 157 -0.16 11.21 -15.58
N LEU A 158 0.51 10.22 -15.00
CA LEU A 158 1.66 10.45 -14.13
C LEU A 158 2.83 11.08 -14.90
N LEU A 159 3.12 10.59 -16.10
CA LEU A 159 4.13 11.17 -16.98
C LEU A 159 3.78 12.61 -17.33
N ARG A 160 2.51 12.87 -17.70
CA ARG A 160 2.03 14.21 -18.04
C ARG A 160 2.14 15.19 -16.86
N LEU A 161 1.81 14.73 -15.65
CA LEU A 161 1.95 15.57 -14.46
C LEU A 161 3.41 15.82 -14.09
N LYS A 162 4.28 14.79 -14.18
CA LYS A 162 5.72 14.94 -13.96
C LYS A 162 6.32 15.96 -14.95
N ASP A 163 5.94 15.90 -16.21
CA ASP A 163 6.37 16.83 -17.26
C ASP A 163 5.93 18.27 -16.96
N CYS A 164 4.62 18.49 -16.72
CA CYS A 164 4.10 19.82 -16.40
C CYS A 164 4.63 20.41 -15.08
N LEU A 165 5.00 19.57 -14.11
CA LEU A 165 5.62 20.03 -12.85
C LEU A 165 7.12 20.27 -13.01
N SER A 166 7.80 19.60 -13.94
CA SER A 166 9.21 19.84 -14.24
C SER A 166 9.43 21.28 -14.74
N ASP A 167 8.51 21.79 -15.56
CA ASP A 167 8.52 23.19 -16.03
C ASP A 167 8.36 24.21 -14.89
N ILE A 168 7.70 23.83 -13.79
CA ILE A 168 7.49 24.69 -12.61
C ILE A 168 8.69 24.61 -11.66
N ILE A 169 9.29 23.42 -11.50
CA ILE A 169 10.46 23.19 -10.62
C ILE A 169 11.70 23.92 -11.15
N GLU A 170 11.94 23.97 -12.47
CA GLU A 170 13.03 24.79 -13.05
C GLU A 170 12.88 26.29 -12.72
N THR A 171 11.64 26.74 -12.51
CA THR A 171 11.35 28.13 -12.13
C THR A 171 11.49 28.35 -10.62
N GLU A 172 11.16 27.35 -9.78
CA GLU A 172 11.28 27.42 -8.33
C GLU A 172 12.73 27.30 -7.82
N GLU A 173 13.58 26.49 -8.45
CA GLU A 173 15.01 26.40 -8.08
C GLU A 173 15.75 27.74 -8.31
N ALA A 174 15.36 28.51 -9.33
CA ALA A 174 15.91 29.84 -9.59
C ALA A 174 15.48 30.89 -8.54
N LEU A 175 14.31 30.73 -7.92
CA LEU A 175 13.77 31.64 -6.90
C LEU A 175 14.17 31.28 -5.47
N GLN A 176 14.48 30.01 -5.19
CA GLN A 176 14.93 29.56 -3.86
C GLN A 176 16.34 30.01 -3.47
N THR A 177 17.14 30.56 -4.41
CA THR A 177 18.41 31.23 -4.07
C THR A 177 18.25 32.55 -3.30
N ARG A 178 17.01 33.00 -2.97
CA ARG A 178 16.75 34.22 -2.19
C ARG A 178 15.83 34.10 -0.99
N SER A 179 15.41 32.90 -0.57
CA SER A 179 14.73 32.72 0.72
C SER A 179 15.22 31.47 1.44
N SER A 180 15.68 31.68 2.68
CA SER A 180 16.46 30.78 3.52
C SER A 180 15.88 29.35 3.70
N PRO A 181 16.70 28.29 3.65
CA PRO A 181 16.30 26.92 3.95
C PRO A 181 16.31 26.71 5.47
N SER A 182 15.19 26.33 6.09
CA SER A 182 15.24 25.90 7.51
C SER A 182 14.11 25.02 8.01
N LYS A 183 12.93 24.93 7.39
CA LYS A 183 11.81 24.16 7.98
C LYS A 183 11.46 22.85 7.28
N ASP A 184 11.60 22.77 5.96
CA ASP A 184 11.17 21.58 5.21
C ASP A 184 12.21 20.44 5.25
N VAL A 185 13.50 20.77 5.42
CA VAL A 185 14.58 19.77 5.54
C VAL A 185 14.53 19.08 6.91
N GLU A 186 14.34 19.84 7.99
CA GLU A 186 14.25 19.31 9.36
C GLU A 186 13.03 18.38 9.53
N MET A 187 11.90 18.70 8.90
CA MET A 187 10.69 17.87 8.95
C MET A 187 10.89 16.52 8.23
N ASN A 188 11.51 16.53 7.05
CA ASN A 188 11.75 15.30 6.29
C ASN A 188 12.77 14.40 7.00
N GLU A 189 13.81 14.98 7.60
CA GLU A 189 14.80 14.24 8.39
C GLU A 189 14.18 13.63 9.65
N ALA A 190 13.27 14.35 10.33
CA ALA A 190 12.53 13.83 11.46
C ALA A 190 11.59 12.65 11.07
N VAL A 191 10.96 12.72 9.90
CA VAL A 191 10.10 11.65 9.37
C VAL A 191 10.92 10.40 9.07
N ASP A 192 12.07 10.53 8.42
CA ASP A 192 12.94 9.40 8.10
C ASP A 192 13.51 8.75 9.38
N LEU A 193 13.88 9.57 10.38
CA LEU A 193 14.31 9.08 11.69
C LEU A 193 13.19 8.31 12.41
N ALA A 194 11.95 8.78 12.32
CA ALA A 194 10.79 8.11 12.91
C ALA A 194 10.50 6.76 12.23
N ILE A 195 10.57 6.70 10.89
CA ILE A 195 10.42 5.46 10.12
C ILE A 195 11.47 4.43 10.53
N GLN A 196 12.72 4.85 10.72
CA GLN A 196 13.80 3.97 11.15
C GLN A 196 13.57 3.43 12.57
N LYS A 197 13.18 4.29 13.52
CA LYS A 197 12.84 3.90 14.90
C LYS A 197 11.71 2.87 14.95
N ILE A 198 10.67 3.04 14.13
CA ILE A 198 9.55 2.08 14.01
C ILE A 198 10.04 0.71 13.51
N SER A 199 10.88 0.71 12.48
CA SER A 199 11.44 -0.53 11.91
C SER A 199 12.23 -1.33 12.95
N ASP A 200 13.03 -0.65 13.75
CA ASP A 200 13.89 -1.30 14.75
C ASP A 200 13.08 -1.80 15.96
N HIS A 201 12.05 -1.08 16.40
CA HIS A 201 11.14 -1.55 17.44
C HIS A 201 10.40 -2.84 17.00
N ILE A 202 9.87 -2.87 15.78
CA ILE A 202 9.17 -4.04 15.23
C ILE A 202 10.11 -5.26 15.15
N LYS A 203 11.38 -5.07 14.75
CA LYS A 203 12.38 -6.16 14.74
C LYS A 203 12.68 -6.68 16.15
N THR A 204 12.78 -5.80 17.13
CA THR A 204 13.10 -6.15 18.52
C THR A 204 11.97 -6.93 19.18
N VAL A 205 10.71 -6.53 18.95
CA VAL A 205 9.54 -7.21 19.52
C VAL A 205 9.27 -8.55 18.83
N ASN A 206 9.42 -8.65 17.51
CA ASN A 206 9.25 -9.92 16.78
C ASN A 206 10.33 -10.96 17.12
N ALA A 207 11.49 -10.55 17.66
CA ALA A 207 12.51 -11.47 18.17
C ALA A 207 12.09 -12.18 19.48
N SER A 208 11.03 -11.72 20.15
CA SER A 208 10.53 -12.24 21.44
C SER A 208 9.41 -13.30 21.33
N GLU A 209 9.35 -14.03 20.21
CA GLU A 209 8.36 -15.10 19.91
C GLU A 209 6.88 -14.66 19.80
N LYS A 210 6.55 -13.39 20.02
CA LYS A 210 5.21 -12.85 19.75
C LYS A 210 5.06 -12.50 18.27
N LEU A 211 4.17 -13.23 17.59
CA LEU A 211 3.86 -12.99 16.18
C LEU A 211 3.01 -11.72 16.05
N GLY A 212 3.65 -10.61 15.68
CA GLY A 212 3.00 -9.33 15.42
C GLY A 212 3.01 -8.38 16.62
N VAL A 213 3.03 -7.08 16.31
CA VAL A 213 3.00 -5.98 17.29
C VAL A 213 1.64 -5.29 17.16
N ASN A 214 0.96 -5.04 18.29
CA ASN A 214 -0.24 -4.24 18.25
C ASN A 214 0.13 -2.81 17.83
N ILE A 215 -0.55 -2.26 16.82
CA ILE A 215 -0.26 -0.92 16.28
C ILE A 215 -0.28 0.15 17.40
N SER A 216 -1.13 -0.05 18.41
CA SER A 216 -1.15 0.84 19.59
C SER A 216 0.18 0.85 20.34
N ASP A 217 0.86 -0.29 20.46
CA ASP A 217 2.16 -0.40 21.16
C ASP A 217 3.29 0.28 20.39
N VAL A 218 3.23 0.28 19.05
CA VAL A 218 4.21 0.97 18.18
C VAL A 218 4.13 2.49 18.36
N CYS A 219 2.92 3.03 18.54
CA CYS A 219 2.71 4.48 18.73
C CYS A 219 3.36 4.99 20.02
N PHE A 220 3.37 4.19 21.09
CA PHE A 220 3.96 4.58 22.37
C PHE A 220 5.50 4.54 22.36
N SER A 221 6.10 3.70 21.52
CA SER A 221 7.58 3.62 21.42
C SER A 221 8.23 4.85 20.75
N MET A 222 7.45 5.75 20.14
CA MET A 222 7.97 6.98 19.53
C MET A 222 8.18 8.04 20.62
N LYS A 223 9.28 7.90 21.37
CA LYS A 223 9.72 8.93 22.32
C LYS A 223 10.21 10.14 21.54
N ASP A 224 9.46 11.23 21.61
CA ASP A 224 9.93 12.55 21.19
C ASP A 224 10.98 13.03 22.21
N GLU A 225 12.13 13.49 21.72
CA GLU A 225 13.21 14.01 22.58
C GLU A 225 12.81 15.34 23.26
N ASN A 226 11.74 15.98 22.80
CA ASN A 226 11.17 17.20 23.37
C ASN A 226 9.91 16.96 24.22
N LEU A 227 9.89 15.88 25.01
CA LEU A 227 8.76 15.60 25.90
C LEU A 227 8.70 16.65 27.03
N PRO A 228 7.54 17.33 27.25
CA PRO A 228 7.38 18.24 28.37
C PRO A 228 7.57 17.48 29.69
N ASP A 229 8.14 18.14 30.70
CA ASP A 229 8.28 17.57 32.05
C ASP A 229 6.89 17.50 32.70
N LEU A 230 6.43 16.28 33.01
CA LEU A 230 5.10 15.99 33.57
C LEU A 230 5.29 15.21 34.88
N PRO A 231 5.63 15.90 35.99
CA PRO A 231 6.14 15.27 37.20
C PRO A 231 5.13 14.33 37.88
N PHE A 232 3.83 14.63 37.80
CA PHE A 232 2.79 13.75 38.33
C PHE A 232 2.61 12.52 37.45
N LEU A 233 2.53 12.67 36.13
CA LEU A 233 2.44 11.53 35.21
C LEU A 233 3.68 10.61 35.31
N ASP A 234 4.87 11.20 35.43
CA ASP A 234 6.12 10.46 35.61
C ASP A 234 6.17 9.69 36.94
N SER A 235 5.44 10.13 37.97
CA SER A 235 5.30 9.40 39.23
C SER A 235 4.37 8.18 39.15
N LEU A 236 3.56 8.09 38.09
CA LEU A 236 2.60 7.02 37.86
C LEU A 236 3.10 5.95 36.88
N LYS A 237 4.17 6.22 36.12
CA LYS A 237 4.70 5.33 35.08
C LYS A 237 5.13 3.94 35.58
N ASP A 238 5.62 3.85 36.82
CA ASP A 238 6.11 2.59 37.41
C ASP A 238 4.99 1.76 38.06
N ARG A 239 3.73 2.22 37.99
CA ARG A 239 2.58 1.52 38.59
C ARG A 239 1.94 0.57 37.58
N GLU A 240 1.66 -0.65 38.02
CA GLU A 240 0.96 -1.64 37.20
C GLU A 240 -0.50 -1.23 36.91
N SER A 241 -1.03 -1.62 35.75
CA SER A 241 -2.41 -1.33 35.33
C SER A 241 -3.48 -1.79 36.34
N SER A 242 -3.20 -2.85 37.08
CA SER A 242 -4.06 -3.43 38.13
C SER A 242 -4.25 -2.50 39.34
N TRP A 243 -3.30 -1.58 39.57
CA TRP A 243 -3.36 -0.62 40.67
C TRP A 243 -4.52 0.37 40.49
N PHE A 244 -4.82 0.76 39.24
CA PHE A 244 -5.91 1.68 38.94
C PHE A 244 -7.29 1.02 39.11
N ASP A 245 -7.42 -0.29 38.87
CA ASP A 245 -8.69 -1.01 38.97
C ASP A 245 -9.21 -1.11 40.42
N THR A 246 -8.29 -1.14 41.38
CA THR A 246 -8.59 -1.28 42.82
C THR A 246 -9.04 0.00 43.52
N ARG A 247 -8.96 1.17 42.87
CA ARG A 247 -9.31 2.48 43.43
C ARG A 247 -10.80 2.78 43.35
N ASP A 248 -11.28 3.73 44.16
CA ASP A 248 -12.65 4.21 44.05
C ASP A 248 -12.80 5.28 42.95
N GLU A 249 -14.04 5.67 42.64
CA GLU A 249 -14.33 6.61 41.56
C GLU A 249 -13.71 8.00 41.83
N ASP A 250 -13.75 8.46 43.08
CA ASP A 250 -13.25 9.77 43.47
C ASP A 250 -11.72 9.85 43.40
N ASP A 251 -11.01 8.80 43.81
CA ASP A 251 -9.56 8.68 43.69
C ASP A 251 -9.10 8.70 42.22
N ILE A 252 -9.82 8.01 41.33
CA ILE A 252 -9.47 7.95 39.89
C ILE A 252 -9.75 9.30 39.23
N LYS A 253 -10.84 9.97 39.61
CA LYS A 253 -11.14 11.33 39.14
C LYS A 253 -10.10 12.34 39.62
N ASP A 254 -9.65 12.28 40.87
CA ASP A 254 -8.58 13.14 41.39
C ASP A 254 -7.26 12.93 40.64
N ILE A 255 -6.90 11.68 40.35
CA ILE A 255 -5.74 11.37 39.49
C ILE A 255 -5.93 11.99 38.11
N PHE A 256 -7.08 11.79 37.48
CA PHE A 256 -7.36 12.32 36.15
C PHE A 256 -7.30 13.85 36.13
N SER A 257 -7.88 14.52 37.12
CA SER A 257 -7.83 15.98 37.26
C SER A 257 -6.41 16.50 37.38
N LYS A 258 -5.55 15.84 38.18
CA LYS A 258 -4.12 16.20 38.28
C LYS A 258 -3.39 16.01 36.95
N ILE A 259 -3.71 14.97 36.19
CA ILE A 259 -3.15 14.78 34.85
C ILE A 259 -3.66 15.85 33.88
N ALA A 260 -4.94 16.23 33.96
CA ALA A 260 -5.56 17.25 33.12
C ALA A 260 -5.09 18.69 33.46
N GLU A 261 -4.57 18.91 34.66
CA GLU A 261 -3.87 20.15 35.03
C GLU A 261 -2.46 20.20 34.42
N GLU A 262 -1.74 19.09 34.38
CA GLU A 262 -0.40 19.02 33.76
C GLU A 262 -0.46 19.00 32.23
N ILE A 263 -1.41 18.27 31.66
CA ILE A 263 -1.73 18.26 30.24
C ILE A 263 -2.98 19.12 30.07
N PRO A 264 -2.86 20.41 29.67
CA PRO A 264 -3.99 21.31 29.59
C PRO A 264 -5.02 20.78 28.59
N CYS A 265 -6.03 20.09 29.12
CA CYS A 265 -7.03 19.39 28.33
C CYS A 265 -8.41 19.53 28.96
N ASP A 266 -9.38 19.91 28.14
CA ASP A 266 -10.78 19.99 28.56
C ASP A 266 -11.45 18.64 28.32
N TYR A 267 -12.27 18.15 29.24
CA TYR A 267 -13.01 16.90 29.05
C TYR A 267 -14.53 17.08 29.07
N LYS A 268 -15.23 16.20 28.35
CA LYS A 268 -16.69 16.12 28.32
C LYS A 268 -17.13 14.69 28.52
N LEU A 269 -18.15 14.51 29.36
CA LEU A 269 -18.75 13.22 29.63
C LEU A 269 -20.15 13.15 29.02
N ASN A 270 -20.37 12.15 28.17
CA ASN A 270 -21.67 11.88 27.56
C ASN A 270 -22.15 10.49 27.99
N THR A 271 -23.41 10.39 28.39
CA THR A 271 -24.04 9.08 28.63
C THR A 271 -24.74 8.64 27.34
N VAL A 272 -24.58 7.37 26.99
CA VAL A 272 -25.24 6.76 25.82
C VAL A 272 -26.27 5.75 26.31
N ASP A 273 -27.51 5.94 25.85
CA ASP A 273 -28.61 5.04 26.19
C ASP A 273 -28.37 3.67 25.57
N SER A 274 -28.36 2.64 26.41
CA SER A 274 -28.23 1.25 26.02
C SER A 274 -29.61 0.64 25.78
N SER A 275 -29.72 -0.26 24.80
CA SER A 275 -30.93 -1.09 24.61
C SER A 275 -31.12 -2.12 25.73
N ASP A 276 -30.07 -2.40 26.49
CA ASP A 276 -30.09 -3.28 27.66
C ASP A 276 -30.27 -2.46 28.95
N VAL A 277 -31.38 -2.67 29.65
CA VAL A 277 -31.76 -1.95 30.89
C VAL A 277 -30.75 -2.16 32.01
N SER A 278 -29.92 -3.22 31.94
CA SER A 278 -28.95 -3.57 32.97
C SER A 278 -27.56 -2.94 32.79
N LYS A 279 -27.35 -2.16 31.72
CA LYS A 279 -26.02 -1.60 31.38
C LYS A 279 -26.11 -0.14 30.97
N VAL A 280 -25.14 0.64 31.41
CA VAL A 280 -24.97 2.04 31.04
C VAL A 280 -23.64 2.19 30.33
N ALA A 281 -23.63 2.90 29.20
CA ALA A 281 -22.42 3.25 28.47
C ALA A 281 -22.11 4.73 28.66
N VAL A 282 -20.84 5.03 28.94
CA VAL A 282 -20.36 6.39 29.16
C VAL A 282 -19.18 6.65 28.23
N VAL A 283 -19.20 7.83 27.61
CA VAL A 283 -18.20 8.31 26.67
C VAL A 283 -17.49 9.52 27.29
N LEU A 284 -16.18 9.44 27.42
CA LEU A 284 -15.31 10.53 27.86
C LEU A 284 -14.54 11.07 26.64
N ILE A 285 -14.74 12.34 26.31
CA ILE A 285 -14.02 13.03 25.23
C ILE A 285 -13.03 13.99 25.88
N VAL A 286 -11.74 13.77 25.66
CA VAL A 286 -10.65 14.63 26.12
C VAL A 286 -10.16 15.46 24.93
N ASN A 287 -10.36 16.77 25.01
CA ASN A 287 -9.97 17.75 23.99
C ASN A 287 -8.50 18.12 24.17
N SER A 288 -7.62 17.20 23.84
CA SER A 288 -6.19 17.41 23.66
C SER A 288 -5.84 17.57 22.17
N SER A 289 -4.57 17.84 21.86
CA SER A 289 -4.03 17.80 20.50
C SER A 289 -3.09 16.59 20.36
N PRO A 290 -3.54 15.44 19.79
CA PRO A 290 -4.86 15.14 19.22
C PRO A 290 -5.92 14.78 20.28
N SER A 291 -7.21 14.90 19.93
CA SER A 291 -8.30 14.61 20.86
C SER A 291 -8.50 13.11 21.07
N TRP A 292 -8.82 12.72 22.31
CA TRP A 292 -9.03 11.33 22.69
C TRP A 292 -10.48 11.07 23.08
N THR A 293 -10.98 9.88 22.73
CA THR A 293 -12.33 9.45 23.09
C THR A 293 -12.26 8.06 23.71
N PHE A 294 -12.74 7.95 24.94
CA PHE A 294 -12.80 6.72 25.71
C PHE A 294 -14.26 6.31 25.91
N ILE A 295 -14.54 5.02 25.81
CA ILE A 295 -15.89 4.48 25.99
C ILE A 295 -15.79 3.32 26.97
N ALA A 296 -16.61 3.35 28.02
CA ALA A 296 -16.74 2.23 28.94
C ALA A 296 -18.20 1.90 29.21
N VAL A 297 -18.42 0.63 29.56
CA VAL A 297 -19.73 0.10 29.95
C VAL A 297 -19.66 -0.35 31.40
N GLY A 298 -20.72 -0.08 32.15
CA GLY A 298 -20.84 -0.52 33.54
C GLY A 298 -22.26 -0.97 33.85
N SER A 299 -22.42 -1.69 34.96
CA SER A 299 -23.73 -2.13 35.47
C SER A 299 -24.53 -0.98 36.10
N SER A 300 -23.87 0.14 36.39
CA SER A 300 -24.48 1.39 36.87
C SER A 300 -23.77 2.59 36.25
N LEU A 301 -24.36 3.79 36.37
CA LEU A 301 -23.72 5.01 35.91
C LEU A 301 -22.36 5.23 36.61
N HIS A 302 -22.31 5.05 37.93
CA HIS A 302 -21.08 5.14 38.73
C HIS A 302 -20.00 4.16 38.24
N ASP A 303 -20.38 2.90 38.03
CA ASP A 303 -19.46 1.87 37.51
C ASP A 303 -18.93 2.20 36.10
N ALA A 304 -19.80 2.69 35.21
CA ALA A 304 -19.41 3.09 33.86
C ALA A 304 -18.48 4.33 33.87
N VAL A 305 -18.74 5.28 34.76
CA VAL A 305 -17.90 6.47 34.97
C VAL A 305 -16.53 6.07 35.52
N LYS A 306 -16.48 5.24 36.56
CA LYS A 306 -15.22 4.71 37.09
C LYS A 306 -14.40 4.02 35.99
N ASN A 307 -15.04 3.17 35.18
CA ASN A 307 -14.35 2.41 34.13
C ASN A 307 -13.79 3.34 33.04
N VAL A 308 -14.54 4.36 32.60
CA VAL A 308 -14.07 5.25 31.53
C VAL A 308 -12.89 6.12 31.97
N PHE A 309 -12.88 6.60 33.22
CA PHE A 309 -11.75 7.35 33.75
C PHE A 309 -10.53 6.45 34.01
N THR A 310 -10.75 5.22 34.49
CA THR A 310 -9.68 4.24 34.66
C THR A 310 -8.95 3.97 33.34
N GLU A 311 -9.70 3.73 32.26
CA GLU A 311 -9.12 3.50 30.94
C GLU A 311 -8.40 4.72 30.38
N ALA A 312 -8.93 5.93 30.60
CA ALA A 312 -8.27 7.17 30.21
C ALA A 312 -6.94 7.38 30.95
N VAL A 313 -6.90 7.17 32.27
CA VAL A 313 -5.68 7.29 33.08
C VAL A 313 -4.65 6.25 32.66
N LYS A 314 -5.05 4.98 32.48
CA LYS A 314 -4.15 3.92 31.98
C LYS A 314 -3.55 4.28 30.62
N PHE A 315 -4.35 4.83 29.71
CA PHE A 315 -3.88 5.28 28.41
C PHE A 315 -2.87 6.43 28.54
N MET A 316 -3.16 7.46 29.34
CA MET A 316 -2.27 8.61 29.55
C MET A 316 -0.93 8.20 30.17
N VAL A 317 -0.96 7.27 31.14
CA VAL A 317 0.26 6.70 31.75
C VAL A 317 1.04 5.88 30.73
N LYS A 318 0.37 5.06 29.92
CA LYS A 318 1.01 4.26 28.86
C LYS A 318 1.61 5.12 27.76
N MET A 319 1.03 6.27 27.45
CA MET A 319 1.59 7.23 26.49
C MET A 319 2.89 7.87 26.97
N ARG A 320 3.12 7.89 28.29
CA ARG A 320 4.35 8.42 28.89
C ARG A 320 5.49 7.39 28.93
N LEU A 321 5.18 6.08 28.84
CA LEU A 321 6.15 4.96 28.89
C LEU A 321 6.93 4.79 27.59
#